data_AF-A0A7T5UM04-F1
#
_entry.id   AF-A0A7T5UM04-F1
#
_cell.length_a   1.000
_cell.length_b   1.000
_cell.length_c   1.000
_cell.angle_alpha   90.00
_cell.angle_beta   90.00
_cell.angle_gamma   90.00
#
_symmetry.space_group_name_H-M   'P 1'
#
loop_
_entity.id
_entity.type
_entity.pdbx_description
1 polymer ?
#
loop_
_entity_poly.entity_id
_entity_poly.type
_entity_poly.pdbx_seq_one_letter_code
_entity_poly.pdbx_strand_id
1 'polypeptide(L)' 'MGAALKFVFGLVLLLVGLYLIAPIEILSKPALFDWYGPFVALAKGAIPPFLILLGTLIVWIEGEELKSGKK' A
#
# COMPACT_ATOMS: atom_id res chain seq x y z
N MET A 1 -1.29 20.66 -2.97
CA MET A 1 -2.29 19.63 -3.34
C MET A 1 -3.45 19.78 -2.37
N GLY A 2 -4.69 19.98 -2.87
CA GLY A 2 -5.84 20.15 -1.97
C GLY A 2 -6.09 18.89 -1.12
N ALA A 3 -6.69 19.06 0.06
CA ALA A 3 -6.94 17.96 1.00
C ALA A 3 -7.66 16.77 0.35
N ALA A 4 -8.62 17.04 -0.54
CA ALA A 4 -9.33 16.02 -1.31
C ALA A 4 -8.40 15.13 -2.15
N LEU A 5 -7.36 15.69 -2.78
CA LEU A 5 -6.44 14.91 -3.60
C LEU A 5 -5.56 13.99 -2.74
N LYS A 6 -5.10 14.48 -1.59
CA LYS A 6 -4.31 13.67 -0.66
C LYS A 6 -5.16 12.57 -0.02
N PHE A 7 -6.43 12.86 0.29
CA PHE A 7 -7.37 11.85 0.75
C PHE A 7 -7.52 10.70 -0.25
N VAL A 8 -7.75 11.03 -1.53
CA VAL A 8 -7.82 10.02 -2.61
C VAL A 8 -6.52 9.25 -2.73
N PHE A 9 -5.37 9.93 -2.65
CA PHE A 9 -4.06 9.28 -2.68
C PHE A 9 -3.87 8.27 -1.53
N GLY A 10 -4.25 8.64 -0.30
CA GLY A 10 -4.22 7.72 0.84
C GLY A 10 -5.13 6.50 0.63
N LEU A 11 -6.30 6.71 0.02
CA LEU A 11 -7.26 5.66 -0.28
C LEU A 11 -6.71 4.68 -1.34
N VAL A 12 -6.03 5.20 -2.37
CA VAL A 12 -5.33 4.38 -3.37
C VAL A 12 -4.21 3.56 -2.72
N LEU A 13 -3.38 4.16 -1.86
CA LEU A 13 -2.32 3.43 -1.13
C LEU A 13 -2.89 2.29 -0.29
N LEU A 14 -4.02 2.52 0.38
CA LEU A 14 -4.68 1.52 1.21
C LEU A 14 -5.21 0.36 0.36
N LEU A 15 -5.88 0.65 -0.76
CA LEU A 15 -6.37 -0.36 -1.70
C LEU A 15 -5.22 -1.17 -2.33
N VAL A 16 -4.13 -0.52 -2.70
CA VAL A 16 -2.93 -1.21 -3.23
C VAL A 16 -2.29 -2.08 -2.16
N GLY A 17 -2.17 -1.59 -0.92
CA GLY A 17 -1.67 -2.38 0.20
C GLY A 17 -2.53 -3.63 0.45
N LEU A 18 -3.86 -3.50 0.48
CA LEU A 18 -4.77 -4.64 0.61
C LEU A 18 -4.67 -5.62 -0.57
N TYR A 19 -4.58 -5.11 -1.80
CA TYR A 19 -4.43 -5.95 -2.99
C TYR A 19 -3.14 -6.79 -2.93
N LEU A 20 -2.05 -6.22 -2.43
CA LEU A 20 -0.77 -6.91 -2.35
C LEU A 20 -0.70 -8.01 -1.27
N ILE A 21 -1.67 -8.05 -0.34
CA ILE A 21 -1.81 -9.14 0.64
C ILE A 21 -2.36 -10.43 0.00
N ALA A 22 -3.00 -10.33 -1.18
CA ALA A 22 -3.57 -11.49 -1.86
C ALA A 22 -2.52 -12.60 -2.06
N PRO A 23 -2.90 -13.88 -1.84
CA PRO A 23 -1.97 -15.00 -1.84
C PRO A 23 -1.21 -15.09 -3.16
N ILE A 24 0.11 -15.28 -3.05
CA ILE A 24 1.01 -15.38 -4.19
C ILE A 24 0.92 -16.79 -4.75
N GLU A 25 0.51 -16.93 -6.01
CA GLU A 25 0.89 -18.09 -6.81
C GLU A 25 2.38 -17.94 -7.13
N ILE A 26 3.23 -18.64 -6.38
CA ILE A 26 4.67 -18.66 -6.63
C ILE A 26 4.86 -19.51 -7.89
N LEU A 27 4.80 -18.87 -9.06
CA LEU A 27 5.21 -19.50 -10.32
C LEU A 27 6.69 -19.88 -10.21
N SER A 28 6.97 -21.18 -10.21
CA SER A 28 8.31 -21.76 -10.20
C SER A 28 9.15 -21.17 -11.33
N LYS A 29 10.12 -20.32 -10.98
CA LYS A 29 11.05 -19.71 -11.94
C LYS A 29 12.34 -20.54 -12.06
N PRO A 30 12.99 -20.55 -13.24
CA PRO A 30 14.24 -21.28 -13.46
C PRO A 30 15.39 -20.72 -12.59
N ALA A 31 16.29 -21.62 -12.18
CA ALA A 31 17.36 -21.48 -11.17
C ALA A 31 18.34 -20.28 -11.32
N LEU A 32 18.27 -19.49 -12.39
CA LEU A 32 19.09 -18.27 -12.54
C LEU A 32 18.64 -17.12 -11.63
N PHE A 33 17.46 -17.23 -10.99
CA PHE A 33 16.88 -16.20 -10.12
C PHE A 33 16.48 -16.74 -8.74
N ASP A 34 17.24 -17.67 -8.16
CA ASP A 34 16.91 -18.28 -6.86
C ASP A 34 16.78 -17.28 -5.70
N TRP A 35 17.46 -16.13 -5.78
CA TRP A 35 17.32 -15.06 -4.77
C TRP A 35 16.06 -14.19 -4.96
N TYR A 36 15.44 -14.21 -6.15
CA TYR A 36 14.30 -13.36 -6.49
C TYR A 36 13.02 -13.81 -5.76
N GLY A 37 12.80 -15.12 -5.62
CA GLY A 37 11.65 -15.66 -4.87
C GLY A 37 11.62 -15.17 -3.42
N PRO A 38 12.69 -15.42 -2.63
CA PRO A 38 12.81 -14.93 -1.26
C PRO A 38 12.73 -13.40 -1.14
N PHE A 39 13.34 -12.66 -2.08
CA PHE A 39 13.27 -11.20 -2.10
C PHE A 39 11.84 -10.69 -2.31
N VAL A 40 11.10 -11.24 -3.28
CA VAL A 40 9.70 -10.89 -3.52
C VAL A 40 8.82 -11.29 -2.34
N ALA A 41 9.07 -12.44 -1.70
CA ALA A 41 8.35 -12.84 -0.50
C ALA A 41 8.55 -11.85 0.65
N LEU A 42 9.79 -11.42 0.89
CA LEU A 42 10.12 -10.42 1.90
C LEU A 42 9.49 -9.06 1.57
N ALA A 43 9.62 -8.60 0.33
CA ALA A 43 9.04 -7.34 -0.13
C ALA A 43 7.51 -7.34 0.00
N LYS A 44 6.83 -8.43 -0.38
CA LYS A 44 5.37 -8.57 -0.20
C LYS A 44 4.96 -8.83 1.26
N GLY A 45 5.87 -9.27 2.13
CA GLY A 45 5.60 -9.32 3.57
C GLY A 45 5.68 -7.94 4.23
N ALA A 46 6.64 -7.12 3.81
CA ALA A 46 6.95 -5.84 4.46
C ALA A 46 6.19 -4.63 3.85
N ILE A 47 6.09 -4.55 2.52
CA ILE A 47 5.52 -3.40 1.82
C ILE A 47 4.01 -3.25 2.05
N PRO A 48 3.18 -4.32 1.94
CA PRO A 48 1.73 -4.19 2.09
C PRO A 48 1.26 -3.62 3.44
N PRO A 49 1.72 -4.12 4.62
CA PRO A 49 1.32 -3.53 5.89
C PRO A 49 1.78 -2.07 6.02
N PHE A 50 2.96 -1.73 5.47
CA PHE A 50 3.45 -0.35 5.47
C PHE A 50 2.56 0.58 4.61
N LEU A 51 2.15 0.14 3.42
CA LEU A 51 1.23 0.88 2.55
C LEU A 51 -0.16 1.06 3.19
N ILE A 52 -0.67 0.03 3.86
CA ILE A 52 -1.95 0.11 4.58
C ILE A 52 -1.85 1.13 5.72
N LEU A 53 -0.79 1.08 6.53
CA LEU A 53 -0.58 2.02 7.63
C LEU A 53 -0.50 3.47 7.12
N LEU A 54 0.33 3.73 6.11
CA LEU A 54 0.46 5.06 5.52
C LEU A 54 -0.84 5.54 4.88
N GLY A 55 -1.50 4.69 4.10
CA GLY A 55 -2.78 5.02 3.45
C GLY A 55 -3.85 5.37 4.48
N THR A 56 -3.94 4.59 5.56
CA THR A 56 -4.88 4.84 6.66
C THR A 56 -4.58 6.15 7.38
N LEU A 57 -3.30 6.43 7.67
CA LEU A 57 -2.87 7.68 8.31
C LEU A 57 -3.24 8.91 7.48
N ILE A 58 -2.97 8.86 6.17
CA ILE A 58 -3.28 9.96 5.25
C ILE A 58 -4.79 10.16 5.15
N VAL A 59 -5.56 9.07 4.95
CA VAL A 59 -7.04 9.14 4.88
C VAL A 59 -7.62 9.70 6.17
N TRP A 60 -7.05 9.33 7.33
CA TRP A 60 -7.50 9.83 8.62
C TRP A 60 -7.24 11.32 8.79
N ILE A 61 -5.99 11.77 8.59
CA ILE A 61 -5.61 13.18 8.73
C ILE A 61 -6.42 14.06 7.77
N GLU A 62 -6.43 13.70 6.49
CA GLU A 62 -7.10 14.49 5.45
C GLU A 62 -8.62 14.41 5.58
N GLY A 63 -9.15 13.30 6.12
CA GLY A 63 -10.56 13.17 6.46
C GLY A 63 -11.00 14.14 7.56
N GLU A 64 -10.16 14.38 8.56
CA GLU A 64 -10.39 15.40 9.59
C GLU A 64 -10.30 16.81 9.02
N GLU A 65 -9.33 17.08 8.13
CA GLU A 65 -9.24 18.38 7.43
C GLU A 65 -10.50 18.68 6.61
N LEU A 66 -10.97 17.69 5.83
CA LEU A 66 -12.19 17.81 5.03
C LEU A 66 -13.44 18.07 5.88
N LYS A 67 -13.57 17.38 7.04
CA LYS A 67 -14.67 17.63 7.99
C LYS A 67 -14.59 19.03 8.62
N SER A 68 -13.37 19.51 8.88
CA SER A 68 -13.15 20.83 9.49
C SER A 68 -13.41 22.01 8.55
N GLY A 69 -13.62 21.75 7.25
CA GLY A 69 -13.88 22.77 6.24
C GLY A 69 -12.67 23.69 5.96
N LYS A 70 -11.48 23.38 6.52
CA LYS A 70 -10.23 24.06 6.20
C LYS A 70 -9.75 23.54 4.85
N LYS A 71 -9.83 24.41 3.84
CA LYS A 71 -9.38 24.13 2.47
C LYS A 71 -7.86 24.09 2.37
#